data_AF-A0A6J7W321-F1
#
_entry.id   AF-A0A6J7W321-F1
#
_cell.length_a   1.000
_cell.length_b   1.000
_cell.length_c   1.000
_cell.angle_alpha   90.00
_cell.angle_beta   90.00
_cell.angle_gamma   90.00
#
_symmetry.space_group_name_H-M   'P 1'
#
loop_
_entity.id
_entity.type
_entity.pdbx_description
1 polymer ?
#
loop_
_entity_poly.entity_id
_entity_poly.type
_entity_poly.pdbx_seq_one_letter_code
_entity_poly.pdbx_strand_id
1 'polypeptide(L)'
;MSLLNFDNHNGKAPRSFKPLKLIFSIGVLAAFIGIGSTLAANINLNTGTPIEFGQGVAQTTSCDNEVILTPFSSFVNIEGADEFGFTGITLSKLDTTDQRDSSEGCAGKTFTIKVYDKNGTLLEASYSLTVGDGVFISPDGDTPNNGLNQTETSVTLLFDTPALVATDVYRITIESSATTQVTPAQYSLGDTGPGGGKVFYYSESGFNCGRNFSAVGSPARGQCHYLESAPAGWNNNGVAALDPIVTWSGNNTDAIGGTSSALGAGFRNTVAIIKQSGGGSTSNRAATLSRGYIAPNGISDWYLPSITELNELCKYVVGQQSGDLETSCTGAYGVWPPDGQAFQNETLFHWNSYYSSTESDLSTSDSFHTKIIYFVSGDGFDGLKSNPTAFRPIRSF
;
A
#
# COMPACT_ATOMS: atom_id res chain seq x y z
N MET A 1 -92.24 24.76 14.74
CA MET A 1 -92.77 24.36 16.07
C MET A 1 -92.62 22.86 16.21
N SER A 2 -92.36 22.42 17.45
CA SER A 2 -92.20 21.04 17.97
C SER A 2 -91.02 20.24 17.40
N LEU A 3 -89.93 19.96 18.14
CA LEU A 3 -89.79 19.28 19.45
C LEU A 3 -90.55 17.94 19.51
N LEU A 4 -89.80 16.85 19.42
CA LEU A 4 -90.16 15.56 20.01
C LEU A 4 -88.94 15.00 20.73
N ASN A 5 -89.13 14.84 22.04
CA ASN A 5 -88.30 14.14 23.00
C ASN A 5 -89.18 13.07 23.67
N PHE A 6 -88.50 12.15 24.37
CA PHE A 6 -88.91 11.29 25.49
C PHE A 6 -89.03 9.78 25.21
N ASP A 7 -87.98 9.06 25.61
CA ASP A 7 -87.90 8.06 26.69
C ASP A 7 -89.10 7.12 26.93
N ASN A 8 -88.87 5.80 27.12
CA ASN A 8 -88.61 5.24 28.47
C ASN A 8 -88.43 3.70 28.55
N HIS A 9 -87.43 3.30 29.36
CA HIS A 9 -87.39 2.30 30.44
C HIS A 9 -87.93 0.84 30.37
N ASN A 10 -87.05 -0.04 30.90
CA ASN A 10 -87.25 -1.13 31.89
C ASN A 10 -87.23 -2.59 31.44
N GLY A 11 -86.36 -3.36 32.13
CA GLY A 11 -86.13 -4.79 31.93
C GLY A 11 -86.85 -5.73 32.88
N LYS A 12 -86.55 -7.03 32.74
CA LYS A 12 -86.55 -8.09 33.77
C LYS A 12 -86.12 -9.42 33.13
N ALA A 13 -85.10 -10.08 33.70
CA ALA A 13 -84.82 -11.51 33.54
C ALA A 13 -85.52 -12.30 34.66
N PRO A 14 -85.66 -13.66 34.58
CA PRO A 14 -84.65 -14.50 35.25
C PRO A 14 -84.41 -15.95 34.71
N ARG A 15 -83.16 -16.40 34.92
CA ARG A 15 -82.61 -17.74 35.35
C ARG A 15 -83.05 -19.08 34.73
N SER A 16 -82.03 -19.91 34.38
CA SER A 16 -81.84 -21.29 34.90
C SER A 16 -80.49 -21.96 34.49
N PHE A 17 -79.64 -22.20 35.50
CA PHE A 17 -78.65 -23.28 35.80
C PHE A 17 -77.54 -23.81 34.83
N LYS A 18 -76.33 -23.99 35.43
CA LYS A 18 -74.96 -24.38 34.97
C LYS A 18 -74.75 -25.93 34.87
N PRO A 19 -73.54 -26.59 34.71
CA PRO A 19 -72.13 -26.11 34.71
C PRO A 19 -71.01 -26.85 33.87
N LEU A 20 -69.92 -26.11 33.62
CA LEU A 20 -68.45 -26.39 33.74
C LEU A 20 -67.89 -27.84 33.69
N LYS A 21 -66.80 -28.07 32.91
CA LYS A 21 -65.55 -28.73 33.36
C LYS A 21 -64.34 -28.58 32.39
N LEU A 22 -63.19 -28.34 33.02
CA LEU A 22 -61.79 -28.15 32.60
C LEU A 22 -61.11 -29.50 32.27
N ILE A 23 -60.04 -29.53 31.45
CA ILE A 23 -58.74 -30.26 31.71
C ILE A 23 -57.74 -30.04 30.54
N PHE A 24 -56.52 -29.63 30.92
CA PHE A 24 -55.28 -29.63 30.13
C PHE A 24 -54.75 -31.07 29.95
N SER A 25 -54.24 -31.44 28.76
CA SER A 25 -53.24 -32.51 28.65
C SER A 25 -52.28 -32.28 27.47
N ILE A 26 -51.00 -32.42 27.81
CA ILE A 26 -49.80 -32.22 27.01
C ILE A 26 -49.54 -33.47 26.15
N GLY A 27 -49.18 -33.27 24.87
CA GLY A 27 -48.78 -34.35 23.97
C GLY A 27 -47.96 -33.84 22.78
N VAL A 28 -46.64 -33.87 22.95
CA VAL A 28 -45.58 -33.52 22.00
C VAL A 28 -45.57 -34.44 20.78
N LEU A 29 -45.56 -33.90 19.54
CA LEU A 29 -44.57 -34.28 18.51
C LEU A 29 -44.55 -33.30 17.32
N ALA A 30 -43.33 -33.06 16.85
CA ALA A 30 -42.88 -32.01 15.95
C ALA A 30 -43.37 -32.09 14.49
N ALA A 31 -43.56 -30.90 13.88
CA ALA A 31 -43.37 -30.70 12.44
C ALA A 31 -42.87 -29.27 12.15
N PHE A 32 -41.55 -29.17 12.01
CA PHE A 32 -40.79 -28.22 11.19
C PHE A 32 -41.01 -26.71 11.35
N ILE A 33 -40.12 -26.16 12.18
CA ILE A 33 -39.54 -24.82 12.10
C ILE A 33 -38.96 -24.59 10.69
N GLY A 34 -39.40 -23.49 10.08
CA GLY A 34 -38.83 -22.93 8.85
C GLY A 34 -39.18 -21.45 8.71
N ILE A 35 -39.26 -20.73 9.84
CA ILE A 35 -39.28 -19.27 9.81
C ILE A 35 -37.83 -18.88 9.57
N GLY A 36 -37.55 -18.32 8.39
CA GLY A 36 -36.28 -17.69 8.11
C GLY A 36 -35.99 -16.67 9.19
N SER A 37 -35.07 -17.00 10.10
CA SER A 37 -34.42 -15.99 10.91
C SER A 37 -33.52 -15.21 9.95
N THR A 38 -34.03 -14.12 9.39
CA THR A 38 -33.13 -13.01 9.09
C THR A 38 -32.51 -12.66 10.43
N LEU A 39 -31.24 -13.00 10.62
CA LEU A 39 -30.43 -12.49 11.71
C LEU A 39 -30.33 -10.98 11.47
N ALA A 40 -31.32 -10.24 11.97
CA ALA A 40 -31.30 -8.79 11.95
C ALA A 40 -30.20 -8.39 12.93
N ALA A 41 -29.06 -7.95 12.40
CA ALA A 41 -28.12 -7.18 13.19
C ALA A 41 -28.88 -5.93 13.67
N ASN A 42 -29.22 -5.89 14.96
CA ASN A 42 -29.71 -4.67 15.57
C ASN A 42 -28.53 -3.71 15.61
N ILE A 43 -28.50 -2.74 14.70
CA ILE A 43 -27.61 -1.58 14.84
C ILE A 43 -28.21 -0.72 15.96
N ASN A 44 -27.78 -1.01 17.19
CA ASN A 44 -28.09 -0.18 18.35
C ASN A 44 -27.26 1.11 18.26
N LEU A 45 -27.83 2.14 17.64
CA LEU A 45 -27.38 3.52 17.81
C LEU A 45 -27.89 3.99 19.18
N ASN A 46 -27.17 3.67 20.25
CA ASN A 46 -27.74 3.74 21.59
C ASN A 46 -27.56 5.10 22.30
N THR A 47 -28.63 5.46 23.00
CA THR A 47 -28.67 6.07 24.34
C THR A 47 -28.15 7.50 24.54
N GLY A 48 -28.86 8.48 23.97
CA GLY A 48 -29.09 9.76 24.65
C GLY A 48 -27.94 10.77 24.69
N THR A 49 -26.82 10.49 24.04
CA THR A 49 -25.77 11.48 23.76
C THR A 49 -25.62 11.64 22.25
N PRO A 50 -25.64 12.87 21.70
CA PRO A 50 -25.34 13.09 20.29
C PRO A 50 -23.98 12.49 19.93
N ILE A 51 -23.95 11.66 18.90
CA ILE A 51 -22.69 11.22 18.28
C ILE A 51 -22.23 12.40 17.43
N GLU A 52 -21.30 13.19 17.97
CA GLU A 52 -20.63 14.22 17.18
C GLU A 52 -19.51 13.57 16.37
N PHE A 53 -19.76 13.39 15.06
CA PHE A 53 -18.70 13.05 14.13
C PHE A 53 -17.76 14.26 13.97
N GLY A 54 -16.47 14.02 14.22
CA GLY A 54 -15.31 14.84 13.88
C GLY A 54 -15.57 16.30 13.55
N GLN A 55 -15.54 17.18 14.55
CA GLN A 55 -15.38 18.62 14.32
C GLN A 55 -13.95 18.87 13.79
N GLY A 56 -13.76 18.71 12.48
CA GLY A 56 -12.52 19.06 11.80
C GLY A 56 -12.33 20.58 11.81
N VAL A 57 -11.31 21.07 12.51
CA VAL A 57 -10.82 22.44 12.33
C VAL A 57 -10.17 22.50 10.94
N ALA A 58 -10.84 23.19 10.01
CA ALA A 58 -10.30 23.48 8.69
C ALA A 58 -9.12 24.43 8.83
N GLN A 59 -7.93 23.97 8.41
CA GLN A 59 -6.81 24.86 8.18
C GLN A 59 -6.63 25.00 6.66
N THR A 60 -6.58 26.25 6.22
CA THR A 60 -6.51 26.65 4.81
C THR A 60 -5.25 26.09 4.17
N THR A 61 -5.41 25.38 3.06
CA THR A 61 -4.28 25.08 2.19
C THR A 61 -3.75 26.38 1.60
N SER A 62 -2.44 26.63 1.68
CA SER A 62 -1.84 27.91 1.28
C SER A 62 -2.00 28.25 -0.21
N CYS A 63 -2.31 27.26 -1.06
CA CYS A 63 -2.47 27.46 -2.50
C CYS A 63 -3.93 27.60 -2.96
N ASP A 64 -4.90 27.31 -2.08
CA ASP A 64 -6.33 27.34 -2.38
C ASP A 64 -7.16 27.45 -1.07
N ASN A 65 -8.09 28.42 -1.04
CA ASN A 65 -8.90 28.73 0.12
C ASN A 65 -10.30 28.08 0.09
N GLU A 66 -10.66 27.39 -0.99
CA GLU A 66 -11.98 26.78 -1.18
C GLU A 66 -11.99 25.25 -0.99
N VAL A 67 -10.84 24.65 -0.71
CA VAL A 67 -10.69 23.19 -0.55
C VAL A 67 -11.59 22.66 0.55
N ILE A 68 -12.41 21.66 0.20
CA ILE A 68 -13.28 20.94 1.13
C ILE A 68 -12.72 19.53 1.36
N LEU A 69 -12.44 19.19 2.62
CA LEU A 69 -12.06 17.84 3.06
C LEU A 69 -13.27 17.12 3.67
N THR A 70 -13.60 15.95 3.13
CA THR A 70 -14.72 15.11 3.58
C THR A 70 -14.21 13.71 3.96
N PRO A 71 -14.20 13.33 5.25
CA PRO A 71 -13.82 11.99 5.67
C PRO A 71 -14.92 10.96 5.43
N PHE A 72 -14.54 9.70 5.20
CA PHE A 72 -15.45 8.55 5.13
C PHE A 72 -15.22 7.60 6.30
N SER A 73 -16.32 7.03 6.79
CA SER A 73 -16.30 5.84 7.64
C SER A 73 -17.26 4.80 7.09
N SER A 74 -16.86 3.54 7.13
CA SER A 74 -17.70 2.41 6.72
C SER A 74 -17.53 1.26 7.69
N PHE A 75 -18.60 0.52 7.89
CA PHE A 75 -18.54 -0.72 8.67
C PHE A 75 -17.70 -1.75 7.92
N VAL A 76 -16.70 -2.32 8.58
CA VAL A 76 -15.80 -3.32 8.02
C VAL A 76 -15.78 -4.56 8.90
N ASN A 77 -15.92 -5.72 8.27
CA ASN A 77 -15.74 -7.01 8.95
C ASN A 77 -14.24 -7.32 8.97
N ILE A 78 -13.54 -6.89 10.01
CA ILE A 78 -12.12 -7.22 10.23
C ILE A 78 -12.08 -8.48 11.09
N GLU A 79 -11.15 -9.40 10.79
CA GLU A 79 -10.99 -10.66 11.54
C GLU A 79 -10.73 -10.35 13.04
N GLY A 80 -11.78 -10.50 13.86
CA GLY A 80 -11.71 -10.30 15.31
C GLY A 80 -12.34 -9.00 15.87
N ALA A 81 -12.84 -8.08 15.05
CA ALA A 81 -13.62 -6.92 15.52
C ALA A 81 -14.53 -6.34 14.41
N ASP A 82 -15.83 -6.28 14.71
CA ASP A 82 -16.86 -5.65 13.87
C ASP A 82 -16.93 -4.15 14.21
N GLU A 83 -16.28 -3.29 13.43
CA GLU A 83 -16.21 -1.85 13.74
C GLU A 83 -16.28 -0.96 12.50
N PHE A 84 -16.58 0.33 12.70
CA PHE A 84 -16.47 1.35 11.66
C PHE A 84 -15.00 1.76 11.49
N GLY A 85 -14.44 1.44 10.34
CA GLY A 85 -13.11 1.89 9.95
C GLY A 85 -13.15 3.30 9.38
N PHE A 86 -12.06 4.03 9.51
CA PHE A 86 -11.79 5.21 8.70
C PHE A 86 -11.40 4.74 7.30
N THR A 87 -12.31 4.89 6.32
CA THR A 87 -12.21 4.20 5.02
C THR A 87 -11.86 5.11 3.85
N GLY A 88 -11.72 6.42 4.07
CA GLY A 88 -11.30 7.32 3.00
C GLY A 88 -11.42 8.79 3.33
N ILE A 89 -11.02 9.62 2.36
CA ILE A 89 -11.15 11.08 2.38
C ILE A 89 -11.41 11.59 0.96
N THR A 90 -12.35 12.50 0.76
CA THR A 90 -12.45 13.32 -0.47
C THR A 90 -11.93 14.71 -0.22
N LEU A 91 -11.05 15.19 -1.11
CA LEU A 91 -10.78 16.61 -1.29
C LEU A 91 -11.55 17.09 -2.52
N SER A 92 -12.21 18.24 -2.43
CA SER A 92 -12.98 18.82 -3.52
C SER A 92 -12.80 20.33 -3.60
N LYS A 93 -13.14 20.90 -4.77
CA LYS A 93 -12.91 22.30 -5.13
C LYS A 93 -11.42 22.70 -5.14
N LEU A 94 -10.57 21.76 -5.49
CA LEU A 94 -9.14 22.02 -5.66
C LEU A 94 -8.90 22.84 -6.93
N ASP A 95 -8.28 23.99 -6.79
CA ASP A 95 -7.75 24.78 -7.89
C ASP A 95 -6.46 24.12 -8.40
N THR A 96 -6.53 23.46 -9.56
CA THR A 96 -5.38 22.80 -10.18
C THR A 96 -4.68 23.67 -11.23
N THR A 97 -4.92 24.98 -11.23
CA THR A 97 -4.28 25.92 -12.16
C THR A 97 -2.77 25.97 -11.91
N ASP A 98 -1.99 26.03 -13.00
CA ASP A 98 -0.55 26.18 -12.94
C ASP A 98 -0.17 27.60 -12.50
N GLN A 99 0.61 27.68 -11.42
CA GLN A 99 1.14 28.92 -10.85
C GLN A 99 2.08 29.68 -11.80
N ARG A 100 2.43 29.12 -12.96
CA ARG A 100 3.09 29.86 -14.05
C ARG A 100 2.18 30.92 -14.69
N ASP A 101 0.86 30.77 -14.60
CA ASP A 101 -0.13 31.65 -15.24
C ASP A 101 -0.97 32.49 -14.26
N SER A 102 -0.98 32.18 -12.96
CA SER A 102 -1.70 32.94 -11.91
C SER A 102 -1.04 32.87 -10.54
N SER A 103 -1.32 33.84 -9.66
CA SER A 103 -0.90 33.84 -8.25
C SER A 103 -1.69 32.87 -7.36
N GLU A 104 -2.68 32.20 -7.91
CA GLU A 104 -3.63 31.29 -7.25
C GLU A 104 -3.63 29.95 -8.03
N GLY A 105 -3.60 28.81 -7.32
CA GLY A 105 -3.49 27.48 -7.94
C GLY A 105 -2.56 26.51 -7.20
N CYS A 106 -2.97 25.25 -7.11
CA CYS A 106 -2.26 24.19 -6.41
C CYS A 106 -1.48 23.24 -7.32
N ALA A 107 -1.41 23.48 -8.65
CA ALA A 107 -0.55 22.65 -9.50
C ALA A 107 0.91 22.73 -9.07
N GLY A 108 1.58 21.57 -9.04
CA GLY A 108 2.96 21.48 -8.55
C GLY A 108 3.11 21.72 -7.04
N LYS A 109 2.02 21.61 -6.28
CA LYS A 109 2.04 21.58 -4.80
C LYS A 109 1.79 20.17 -4.31
N THR A 110 2.35 19.85 -3.15
CA THR A 110 2.06 18.62 -2.43
C THR A 110 1.18 18.94 -1.24
N PHE A 111 -0.01 18.34 -1.19
CA PHE A 111 -0.86 18.31 -0.01
C PHE A 111 -0.42 17.20 0.91
N THR A 112 -0.23 17.50 2.19
CA THR A 112 0.01 16.53 3.26
C THR A 112 -1.21 16.50 4.16
N ILE A 113 -1.84 15.33 4.26
CA ILE A 113 -3.00 15.08 5.11
C ILE A 113 -2.52 14.31 6.33
N LYS A 114 -2.85 14.81 7.52
CA LYS A 114 -2.47 14.22 8.81
C LYS A 114 -3.71 13.96 9.64
N VAL A 115 -3.78 12.78 10.24
CA VAL A 115 -4.90 12.36 11.10
C VAL A 115 -4.43 12.29 12.54
N TYR A 116 -5.19 12.82 13.48
CA TYR A 116 -4.83 12.94 14.89
C TYR A 116 -5.90 12.36 15.81
N ASP A 117 -5.45 11.83 16.93
CA ASP A 117 -6.30 11.39 18.04
C ASP A 117 -6.76 12.58 18.92
N LYS A 118 -7.59 12.27 19.93
CA LYS A 118 -8.10 13.25 20.90
C LYS A 118 -7.02 13.95 21.72
N ASN A 119 -5.83 13.37 21.82
CA ASN A 119 -4.70 13.92 22.57
C ASN A 119 -3.80 14.79 21.68
N GLY A 120 -4.09 14.87 20.37
CA GLY A 120 -3.28 15.58 19.40
C GLY A 120 -2.07 14.76 18.91
N THR A 121 -2.03 13.46 19.19
CA THR A 121 -1.03 12.53 18.67
C THR A 121 -1.36 12.17 17.23
N LEU A 122 -0.34 12.17 16.36
CA LEU A 122 -0.50 11.76 14.96
C LEU A 122 -0.80 10.25 14.92
N LEU A 123 -1.92 9.88 14.32
CA LEU A 123 -2.23 8.51 13.94
C LEU A 123 -1.39 8.17 12.70
N GLU A 124 -0.99 6.91 12.51
CA GLU A 124 -0.03 6.46 11.47
C GLU A 124 -0.41 6.83 10.02
N ALA A 125 -1.57 7.43 9.79
CA ALA A 125 -2.04 7.92 8.51
C ALA A 125 -1.51 9.32 8.19
N SER A 126 -0.35 9.39 7.53
CA SER A 126 0.09 10.56 6.77
C SER A 126 -0.03 10.26 5.28
N TYR A 127 -0.81 11.04 4.55
CA TYR A 127 -0.96 10.90 3.10
C TYR A 127 -0.42 12.14 2.41
N SER A 128 0.42 11.98 1.39
CA SER A 128 0.79 13.08 0.51
C SER A 128 0.18 12.92 -0.87
N LEU A 129 -0.16 14.04 -1.50
CA LEU A 129 -0.74 14.06 -2.83
C LEU A 129 -0.21 15.26 -3.59
N THR A 130 0.39 15.03 -4.75
CA THR A 130 0.89 16.10 -5.60
C THR A 130 -0.07 16.35 -6.76
N VAL A 131 -0.44 17.60 -6.99
CA VAL A 131 -1.21 18.03 -8.15
C VAL A 131 -0.28 18.19 -9.35
N GLY A 132 -0.56 17.57 -10.47
CA GLY A 132 0.17 17.80 -11.73
C GLY A 132 -0.81 17.95 -12.88
N ASP A 133 -0.78 19.06 -13.61
CA ASP A 133 -1.55 19.33 -14.84
C ASP A 133 -2.95 18.67 -14.88
N GLY A 134 -3.76 18.83 -13.82
CA GLY A 134 -5.12 18.26 -13.72
C GLY A 134 -5.24 16.82 -13.18
N VAL A 135 -4.16 16.23 -12.66
CA VAL A 135 -4.09 14.87 -12.10
C VAL A 135 -3.51 14.89 -10.69
N PHE A 136 -4.02 14.01 -9.83
CA PHE A 136 -3.54 13.82 -8.46
C PHE A 136 -2.68 12.55 -8.34
N ILE A 137 -1.48 12.70 -7.76
CA ILE A 137 -0.45 11.65 -7.70
C ILE A 137 -0.05 11.39 -6.24
N SER A 138 -0.09 10.11 -5.81
CA SER A 138 0.34 9.70 -4.47
C SER A 138 1.88 9.57 -4.36
N PRO A 139 2.46 9.50 -3.15
CA PRO A 139 3.90 9.54 -2.91
C PRO A 139 4.59 8.23 -3.28
N ASP A 140 3.85 7.12 -3.28
CA ASP A 140 4.37 5.79 -3.59
C ASP A 140 4.45 5.51 -5.10
N GLY A 141 4.13 6.50 -5.95
CA GLY A 141 3.99 6.32 -7.41
C GLY A 141 2.83 5.37 -7.80
N ASP A 142 2.10 4.89 -6.81
CA ASP A 142 0.89 4.10 -6.92
C ASP A 142 -0.28 5.09 -7.10
N THR A 143 -0.88 5.14 -8.28
CA THR A 143 -2.33 5.28 -8.34
C THR A 143 -2.89 3.85 -8.31
N PRO A 144 -3.31 3.32 -7.15
CA PRO A 144 -4.22 2.18 -7.18
C PRO A 144 -5.53 2.72 -7.74
N ASN A 145 -5.92 2.27 -8.93
CA ASN A 145 -7.27 2.45 -9.48
C ASN A 145 -8.35 1.74 -8.64
N ASN A 146 -8.03 1.23 -7.45
CA ASN A 146 -9.04 0.82 -6.49
C ASN A 146 -9.35 2.00 -5.59
N GLY A 147 -10.39 2.74 -5.97
CA GLY A 147 -11.07 3.71 -5.12
C GLY A 147 -10.66 5.17 -5.27
N LEU A 148 -9.67 5.49 -6.12
CA LEU A 148 -9.38 6.86 -6.51
C LEU A 148 -10.34 7.36 -7.59
N ASN A 149 -11.32 8.18 -7.22
CA ASN A 149 -12.14 8.95 -8.17
C ASN A 149 -11.57 10.36 -8.27
N GLN A 150 -11.11 10.74 -9.47
CA GLN A 150 -10.50 12.03 -9.73
C GLN A 150 -11.33 12.80 -10.76
N THR A 151 -11.47 14.10 -10.52
CA THR A 151 -11.87 15.10 -11.51
C THR A 151 -10.79 16.17 -11.55
N GLU A 152 -10.90 17.15 -12.46
CA GLU A 152 -9.99 18.30 -12.50
C GLU A 152 -9.90 19.02 -11.15
N THR A 153 -10.93 18.96 -10.30
CA THR A 153 -11.01 19.74 -9.05
C THR A 153 -11.30 18.91 -7.81
N SER A 154 -11.27 17.58 -7.91
CA SER A 154 -11.56 16.70 -6.78
C SER A 154 -10.79 15.39 -6.86
N VAL A 155 -10.44 14.88 -5.69
CA VAL A 155 -9.78 13.59 -5.49
C VAL A 155 -10.41 12.89 -4.31
N THR A 156 -10.82 11.65 -4.51
CA THR A 156 -11.28 10.77 -3.44
C THR A 156 -10.21 9.73 -3.19
N LEU A 157 -9.73 9.61 -1.95
CA LEU A 157 -8.86 8.57 -1.44
C LEU A 157 -9.73 7.53 -0.72
N LEU A 158 -9.69 6.28 -1.15
CA LEU A 158 -10.32 5.17 -0.42
C LEU A 158 -9.25 4.19 0.06
N PHE A 159 -9.47 3.57 1.21
CA PHE A 159 -8.55 2.63 1.82
C PHE A 159 -9.11 1.21 1.68
N ASP A 160 -8.45 0.37 0.88
CA ASP A 160 -8.85 -1.03 0.64
C ASP A 160 -8.92 -1.85 1.95
N THR A 161 -8.07 -1.52 2.92
CA THR A 161 -8.09 -2.05 4.28
C THR A 161 -7.89 -0.90 5.28
N PRO A 162 -8.91 -0.51 6.08
CA PRO A 162 -8.75 0.60 7.01
C PRO A 162 -7.82 0.21 8.16
N ALA A 163 -6.68 0.89 8.25
CA ALA A 163 -5.71 0.72 9.35
C ALA A 163 -6.12 1.46 10.63
N LEU A 164 -7.14 2.33 10.55
CA LEU A 164 -7.62 3.16 11.65
C LEU A 164 -9.10 2.91 11.93
N VAL A 165 -9.44 2.86 13.21
CA VAL A 165 -10.82 2.87 13.68
C VAL A 165 -11.37 4.29 13.59
N ALA A 166 -12.60 4.45 13.10
CA ALA A 166 -13.20 5.77 12.91
C ALA A 166 -13.36 6.56 14.22
N THR A 167 -13.52 5.87 15.36
CA THR A 167 -13.65 6.51 16.69
C THR A 167 -12.34 7.11 17.20
N ASP A 168 -11.19 6.68 16.69
CA ASP A 168 -9.90 7.21 17.10
C ASP A 168 -9.54 8.49 16.34
N VAL A 169 -10.22 8.75 15.22
CA VAL A 169 -10.02 9.96 14.40
C VAL A 169 -10.73 11.15 15.03
N TYR A 170 -9.95 12.04 15.66
CA TYR A 170 -10.47 13.25 16.29
C TYR A 170 -10.29 14.50 15.42
N ARG A 171 -9.16 14.63 14.72
CA ARG A 171 -8.83 15.79 13.90
C ARG A 171 -8.08 15.38 12.64
N ILE A 172 -8.43 15.99 11.52
CA ILE A 172 -7.70 15.84 10.25
C ILE A 172 -7.18 17.22 9.85
N THR A 173 -5.93 17.32 9.46
CA THR A 173 -5.35 18.55 8.91
C THR A 173 -4.87 18.32 7.49
N ILE A 174 -4.87 19.39 6.70
CA ILE A 174 -4.32 19.40 5.35
C ILE A 174 -3.38 20.60 5.21
N GLU A 175 -2.18 20.35 4.69
CA GLU A 175 -1.14 21.37 4.53
C GLU A 175 -0.59 21.29 3.10
N SER A 176 -0.61 22.40 2.36
CA SER A 176 0.01 22.46 1.04
C SER A 176 1.43 23.03 1.14
N SER A 177 2.42 22.34 0.59
CA SER A 177 3.77 22.88 0.41
C SER A 177 4.07 23.02 -1.08
N ALA A 178 4.92 23.99 -1.43
CA ALA A 178 5.55 23.98 -2.75
C ALA A 178 6.25 22.63 -2.92
N THR A 179 6.06 21.97 -4.08
CA THR A 179 7.03 20.97 -4.47
C THR A 179 8.33 21.76 -4.63
N THR A 180 9.21 21.65 -3.65
CA THR A 180 10.57 22.13 -3.80
C THR A 180 11.04 21.46 -5.07
N GLN A 181 11.30 22.24 -6.12
CA GLN A 181 12.09 21.76 -7.24
C GLN A 181 13.48 21.57 -6.63
N VAL A 182 13.67 20.44 -5.97
CA VAL A 182 14.96 20.02 -5.46
C VAL A 182 15.76 19.88 -6.74
N THR A 183 16.69 20.80 -6.99
CA THR A 183 17.85 20.46 -7.84
C THR A 183 18.30 19.10 -7.34
N PRO A 184 18.18 18.02 -8.14
CA PRO A 184 18.41 16.68 -7.64
C PRO A 184 19.76 16.69 -6.94
N ALA A 185 19.79 16.27 -5.67
CA ALA A 185 21.06 16.01 -5.04
C ALA A 185 21.79 15.05 -5.98
N GLN A 186 22.91 15.49 -6.55
CA GLN A 186 23.66 14.65 -7.47
C GLN A 186 24.45 13.67 -6.63
N TYR A 187 24.08 12.40 -6.69
CA TYR A 187 24.78 11.34 -5.97
C TYR A 187 25.90 10.78 -6.82
N SER A 188 27.05 10.54 -6.19
CA SER A 188 28.10 9.69 -6.73
C SER A 188 27.82 8.23 -6.39
N LEU A 189 28.42 7.31 -7.13
CA LEU A 189 28.39 5.89 -6.77
C LEU A 189 29.04 5.70 -5.39
N GLY A 190 28.32 5.06 -4.47
CA GLY A 190 28.72 4.85 -3.07
C GLY A 190 28.28 5.92 -2.09
N ASP A 191 27.66 7.00 -2.55
CA ASP A 191 27.00 7.93 -1.66
C ASP A 191 25.79 7.27 -0.99
N THR A 192 25.48 7.74 0.21
CA THR A 192 24.22 7.38 0.86
C THR A 192 23.08 8.09 0.15
N GLY A 193 22.19 7.31 -0.46
CA GLY A 193 21.05 7.82 -1.21
C GLY A 193 19.91 8.30 -0.30
N PRO A 194 18.78 8.73 -0.89
CA PRO A 194 17.64 9.23 -0.13
C PRO A 194 17.04 8.15 0.78
N GLY A 195 17.15 6.87 0.42
CA GLY A 195 16.66 5.74 1.22
C GLY A 195 17.55 5.37 2.41
N GLY A 196 18.72 5.99 2.56
CA GLY A 196 19.71 5.62 3.57
C GLY A 196 20.56 4.40 3.19
N GLY A 197 20.38 3.88 1.97
CA GLY A 197 21.19 2.84 1.35
C GLY A 197 22.33 3.44 0.50
N LYS A 198 22.99 2.60 -0.29
CA LYS A 198 24.09 3.05 -1.18
C LYS A 198 23.67 3.12 -2.62
N VAL A 199 23.97 4.24 -3.26
CA VAL A 199 23.78 4.44 -4.70
C VAL A 199 24.79 3.58 -5.46
N PHE A 200 24.30 2.67 -6.30
CA PHE A 200 25.14 1.70 -7.01
C PHE A 200 25.06 1.83 -8.54
N TYR A 201 24.13 2.65 -9.04
CA TYR A 201 23.97 2.90 -10.46
C TYR A 201 23.54 4.35 -10.70
N TYR A 202 24.03 4.93 -11.80
CA TYR A 202 23.62 6.24 -12.31
C TYR A 202 23.51 6.20 -13.83
N SER A 203 22.48 6.86 -14.38
CA SER A 203 22.31 7.13 -15.80
C SER A 203 22.06 8.62 -16.04
N GLU A 204 22.92 9.26 -16.83
CA GLU A 204 22.74 10.66 -17.23
C GLU A 204 21.50 10.86 -18.11
N SER A 205 21.20 9.91 -18.99
CA SER A 205 20.02 9.96 -19.87
C SER A 205 18.71 9.62 -19.15
N GLY A 206 18.78 9.13 -17.91
CA GLY A 206 17.64 8.60 -17.18
C GLY A 206 17.11 7.27 -17.76
N PHE A 207 16.15 6.67 -17.05
CA PHE A 207 15.46 5.44 -17.45
C PHE A 207 14.02 5.41 -16.92
N ASN A 208 13.18 4.62 -17.60
CA ASN A 208 11.80 4.39 -17.18
C ASN A 208 11.78 3.51 -15.94
N CYS A 209 10.97 3.85 -14.95
CA CYS A 209 10.95 3.15 -13.66
C CYS A 209 9.55 3.17 -13.03
N GLY A 210 9.47 2.73 -11.77
CA GLY A 210 8.24 2.74 -10.98
C GLY A 210 7.21 1.71 -11.43
N ARG A 211 6.02 1.77 -10.82
CA ARG A 211 4.94 0.78 -11.02
C ARG A 211 4.56 0.56 -12.48
N ASN A 212 4.46 1.65 -13.23
CA ASN A 212 4.00 1.63 -14.61
C ASN A 212 5.14 1.54 -15.63
N PHE A 213 6.40 1.46 -15.17
CA PHE A 213 7.58 1.45 -16.03
C PHE A 213 7.56 2.59 -17.05
N SER A 214 7.59 3.82 -16.54
CA SER A 214 7.34 5.02 -17.36
C SER A 214 8.41 6.07 -17.16
N ALA A 215 8.47 7.03 -18.09
CA ALA A 215 9.37 8.19 -18.03
C ALA A 215 8.97 9.21 -16.95
N VAL A 216 7.93 8.94 -16.16
CA VAL A 216 7.50 9.73 -15.01
C VAL A 216 7.43 8.90 -13.74
N GLY A 217 8.13 7.76 -13.72
CA GLY A 217 8.06 6.78 -12.65
C GLY A 217 8.92 7.07 -11.43
N SER A 218 9.79 8.09 -11.46
CA SER A 218 10.57 8.48 -10.28
C SER A 218 9.66 9.05 -9.17
N PRO A 219 9.98 8.84 -7.88
CA PRO A 219 9.32 9.52 -6.77
C PRO A 219 9.38 11.06 -6.88
N ALA A 220 10.39 11.61 -7.56
CA ALA A 220 10.54 13.03 -7.81
C ALA A 220 9.79 13.52 -9.07
N ARG A 221 9.06 12.63 -9.77
CA ARG A 221 8.54 12.78 -11.14
C ARG A 221 9.65 12.84 -12.20
N GLY A 222 9.31 12.40 -13.41
CA GLY A 222 10.28 12.23 -14.48
C GLY A 222 10.97 10.86 -14.47
N GLN A 223 12.06 10.76 -15.23
CA GLN A 223 12.83 9.53 -15.33
C GLN A 223 13.61 9.30 -14.04
N CYS A 224 13.84 8.03 -13.70
CA CYS A 224 14.82 7.72 -12.67
C CYS A 224 16.22 7.88 -13.24
N HIS A 225 17.12 8.36 -12.41
CA HIS A 225 18.54 8.48 -12.75
C HIS A 225 19.41 7.56 -11.91
N TYR A 226 18.94 7.14 -10.73
CA TYR A 226 19.73 6.42 -9.76
C TYR A 226 19.07 5.09 -9.36
N LEU A 227 19.91 4.11 -9.01
CA LEU A 227 19.49 2.97 -8.20
C LEU A 227 20.27 2.95 -6.89
N GLU A 228 19.57 2.63 -5.82
CA GLU A 228 20.10 2.53 -4.46
C GLU A 228 19.72 1.18 -3.85
N SER A 229 20.70 0.53 -3.21
CA SER A 229 20.52 -0.73 -2.50
C SER A 229 20.21 -0.47 -1.04
N ALA A 230 19.25 -1.19 -0.46
CA ALA A 230 18.91 -1.09 0.96
C ALA A 230 20.16 -1.28 1.85
N PRO A 231 20.23 -0.59 3.00
CA PRO A 231 21.38 -0.71 3.91
C PRO A 231 21.48 -2.12 4.51
N ALA A 232 22.68 -2.49 5.00
CA ALA A 232 22.82 -3.72 5.78
C ALA A 232 21.92 -3.68 7.03
N GLY A 233 21.27 -4.80 7.34
CA GLY A 233 20.30 -4.86 8.43
C GLY A 233 18.95 -4.22 8.10
N TRP A 234 18.62 -3.97 6.83
CA TRP A 234 17.28 -3.58 6.39
C TRP A 234 16.18 -4.52 6.92
N ASN A 235 16.52 -5.80 7.11
CA ASN A 235 15.68 -6.86 7.65
C ASN A 235 15.84 -7.09 9.17
N ASN A 236 16.60 -6.24 9.88
CA ASN A 236 16.96 -6.42 11.28
C ASN A 236 17.02 -5.07 12.03
N ASN A 237 16.02 -4.22 11.78
CA ASN A 237 15.87 -2.91 12.44
C ASN A 237 17.13 -2.02 12.36
N GLY A 238 17.85 -2.05 11.24
CA GLY A 238 19.07 -1.27 11.02
C GLY A 238 20.32 -1.82 11.71
N VAL A 239 20.21 -2.93 12.46
CA VAL A 239 21.38 -3.64 12.99
C VAL A 239 21.93 -4.52 11.89
N ALA A 240 23.17 -4.24 11.46
CA ALA A 240 23.83 -4.95 10.37
C ALA A 240 23.69 -6.48 10.52
N ALA A 241 22.95 -7.09 9.59
CA ALA A 241 22.72 -8.54 9.50
C ALA A 241 22.81 -9.03 8.05
N LEU A 242 23.09 -10.33 7.91
CA LEU A 242 23.10 -11.01 6.61
C LEU A 242 21.74 -10.84 5.93
N ASP A 243 21.76 -10.74 4.60
CA ASP A 243 20.52 -10.77 3.84
C ASP A 243 19.76 -12.07 4.13
N PRO A 244 18.42 -12.01 4.27
CA PRO A 244 17.63 -13.18 4.56
C PRO A 244 17.58 -14.10 3.34
N ILE A 245 17.58 -15.42 3.60
CA ILE A 245 17.37 -16.44 2.58
C ILE A 245 15.94 -16.95 2.71
N VAL A 246 15.11 -16.67 1.71
CA VAL A 246 13.69 -17.06 1.67
C VAL A 246 13.32 -17.48 0.26
N THR A 247 12.12 -18.04 0.07
CA THR A 247 11.63 -18.37 -1.28
C THR A 247 11.16 -17.11 -2.03
N TRP A 248 11.21 -17.15 -3.36
CA TRP A 248 10.98 -15.99 -4.23
C TRP A 248 9.61 -15.32 -4.02
N SER A 249 8.56 -16.15 -4.03
CA SER A 249 7.15 -15.76 -3.97
C SER A 249 6.33 -16.78 -3.18
N GLY A 250 5.08 -16.43 -2.85
CA GLY A 250 4.16 -17.38 -2.22
C GLY A 250 3.68 -18.49 -3.16
N ASN A 251 3.53 -18.18 -4.45
CA ASN A 251 3.15 -19.13 -5.49
C ASN A 251 4.40 -19.48 -6.29
N ASN A 252 4.78 -20.75 -6.22
CA ASN A 252 5.92 -21.34 -6.90
C ASN A 252 5.51 -22.39 -7.94
N THR A 253 4.20 -22.54 -8.19
CA THR A 253 3.60 -23.52 -9.11
C THR A 253 2.97 -22.90 -10.35
N ASP A 254 3.00 -21.57 -10.47
CA ASP A 254 2.49 -20.86 -11.65
C ASP A 254 3.47 -19.77 -12.12
N ALA A 255 3.42 -19.49 -13.43
CA ALA A 255 4.12 -18.37 -14.02
C ALA A 255 3.42 -17.05 -13.68
N ILE A 256 4.18 -15.96 -13.57
CA ILE A 256 3.65 -14.60 -13.56
C ILE A 256 3.21 -14.23 -14.98
N GLY A 257 3.98 -14.64 -15.99
CA GLY A 257 3.62 -14.50 -17.41
C GLY A 257 3.91 -13.13 -18.02
N GLY A 258 4.91 -12.39 -17.52
CA GLY A 258 5.25 -11.09 -18.10
C GLY A 258 6.18 -10.17 -17.31
N THR A 259 7.04 -10.68 -16.43
CA THR A 259 8.10 -9.84 -15.84
C THR A 259 9.11 -9.43 -16.91
N SER A 260 9.70 -8.25 -16.78
CA SER A 260 10.68 -7.72 -17.73
C SER A 260 12.08 -7.70 -17.14
N SER A 261 13.09 -7.99 -17.97
CA SER A 261 14.50 -7.87 -17.58
C SER A 261 15.00 -6.42 -17.53
N ALA A 262 14.30 -5.47 -18.14
CA ALA A 262 14.81 -4.12 -18.37
C ALA A 262 15.24 -3.37 -17.08
N LEU A 263 16.20 -2.45 -17.24
CA LEU A 263 16.56 -1.46 -16.22
C LEU A 263 15.31 -0.64 -15.83
N GLY A 264 15.03 -0.54 -14.53
CA GLY A 264 13.85 0.16 -13.99
C GLY A 264 12.59 -0.71 -13.86
N ALA A 265 12.63 -1.97 -14.32
CA ALA A 265 11.45 -2.85 -14.29
C ALA A 265 11.20 -3.51 -12.93
N GLY A 266 12.17 -3.48 -12.00
CA GLY A 266 12.11 -4.25 -10.76
C GLY A 266 10.88 -3.95 -9.91
N PHE A 267 10.48 -2.69 -9.81
CA PHE A 267 9.27 -2.30 -9.08
C PHE A 267 8.02 -2.97 -9.66
N ARG A 268 7.77 -2.78 -10.96
CA ARG A 268 6.62 -3.35 -11.67
C ARG A 268 6.58 -4.86 -11.54
N ASN A 269 7.72 -5.52 -11.74
CA ASN A 269 7.84 -6.97 -11.61
C ASN A 269 7.48 -7.42 -10.19
N THR A 270 8.04 -6.77 -9.17
CA THR A 270 7.80 -7.13 -7.76
C THR A 270 6.32 -6.96 -7.39
N VAL A 271 5.66 -5.91 -7.89
CA VAL A 271 4.21 -5.73 -7.74
C VAL A 271 3.43 -6.85 -8.41
N ALA A 272 3.83 -7.30 -9.61
CA ALA A 272 3.17 -8.41 -10.29
C ALA A 272 3.32 -9.73 -9.51
N ILE A 273 4.49 -9.97 -8.90
CA ILE A 273 4.74 -11.14 -8.05
C ILE A 273 3.79 -11.16 -6.85
N ILE A 274 3.64 -10.04 -6.14
CA ILE A 274 2.76 -9.95 -4.96
C ILE A 274 1.28 -10.07 -5.34
N LYS A 275 0.89 -9.56 -6.51
CA LYS A 275 -0.48 -9.63 -7.01
C LYS A 275 -0.86 -11.00 -7.58
N GLN A 276 0.10 -11.91 -7.76
CA GLN A 276 -0.18 -13.24 -8.32
C GLN A 276 -1.18 -14.01 -7.44
N SER A 277 -2.20 -14.59 -8.07
CA SER A 277 -3.17 -15.48 -7.40
C SER A 277 -2.45 -16.67 -6.74
N GLY A 278 -2.88 -17.03 -5.52
CA GLY A 278 -2.21 -18.06 -4.71
C GLY A 278 -0.81 -17.69 -4.22
N GLY A 279 -0.26 -16.56 -4.66
CA GLY A 279 1.05 -16.05 -4.27
C GLY A 279 0.94 -14.98 -3.19
N GLY A 280 0.09 -13.98 -3.45
CA GLY A 280 -0.35 -12.95 -2.48
C GLY A 280 0.77 -12.23 -1.72
N SER A 281 0.35 -11.38 -0.77
CA SER A 281 1.21 -10.79 0.27
C SER A 281 1.68 -11.83 1.30
N THR A 282 2.05 -13.03 0.85
CA THR A 282 2.53 -14.10 1.71
C THR A 282 3.75 -13.60 2.46
N SER A 283 3.66 -13.62 3.79
CA SER A 283 4.73 -13.20 4.68
C SER A 283 6.01 -14.01 4.42
N ASN A 284 7.17 -13.40 4.68
CA ASN A 284 8.46 -14.08 4.59
C ASN A 284 8.78 -14.63 3.18
N ARG A 285 8.52 -13.81 2.16
CA ARG A 285 8.87 -14.06 0.74
C ARG A 285 9.68 -12.89 0.21
N ALA A 286 10.59 -13.16 -0.74
CA ALA A 286 11.54 -12.16 -1.20
C ALA A 286 10.83 -10.89 -1.71
N ALA A 287 9.87 -11.05 -2.63
CA ALA A 287 9.09 -9.93 -3.16
C ALA A 287 8.29 -9.19 -2.07
N THR A 288 7.60 -9.92 -1.18
CA THR A 288 6.78 -9.34 -0.09
C THR A 288 7.64 -8.57 0.90
N LEU A 289 8.79 -9.13 1.31
CA LEU A 289 9.72 -8.48 2.24
C LEU A 289 10.38 -7.26 1.60
N SER A 290 10.71 -7.32 0.31
CA SER A 290 11.24 -6.14 -0.39
C SER A 290 10.24 -5.00 -0.43
N ARG A 291 8.97 -5.25 -0.83
CA ARG A 291 7.94 -4.19 -0.84
C ARG A 291 7.47 -3.76 0.54
N GLY A 292 7.56 -4.64 1.52
CA GLY A 292 7.20 -4.34 2.92
C GLY A 292 8.30 -3.60 3.68
N TYR A 293 9.50 -3.46 3.12
CA TYR A 293 10.57 -2.70 3.76
C TYR A 293 10.24 -1.20 3.72
N ILE A 294 10.27 -0.59 4.91
CA ILE A 294 10.16 0.85 5.11
C ILE A 294 11.46 1.29 5.78
N ALA A 295 12.20 2.18 5.12
CA ALA A 295 13.44 2.71 5.65
C ALA A 295 13.18 3.57 6.91
N PRO A 296 14.18 3.78 7.80
CA PRO A 296 14.00 4.57 9.03
C PRO A 296 13.49 6.00 8.81
N ASN A 297 13.66 6.55 7.61
CA ASN A 297 13.17 7.86 7.21
C ASN A 297 11.78 7.83 6.54
N GLY A 298 11.08 6.69 6.55
CA GLY A 298 9.73 6.52 6.05
C GLY A 298 9.61 6.17 4.55
N ILE A 299 10.72 6.01 3.82
CA ILE A 299 10.69 5.65 2.40
C ILE A 299 10.30 4.17 2.23
N SER A 300 9.29 3.93 1.38
CA SER A 300 8.53 2.67 1.23
C SER A 300 8.56 2.09 -0.20
N ASP A 301 9.30 2.68 -1.13
CA ASP A 301 9.30 2.35 -2.57
C ASP A 301 10.34 1.26 -2.96
N TRP A 302 10.75 0.43 -2.00
CA TRP A 302 11.75 -0.63 -2.15
C TRP A 302 11.23 -1.90 -2.85
N TYR A 303 11.99 -2.52 -3.74
CA TYR A 303 11.54 -3.67 -4.51
C TYR A 303 12.67 -4.66 -4.80
N LEU A 304 12.31 -5.83 -5.31
CA LEU A 304 13.27 -6.84 -5.75
C LEU A 304 13.79 -6.44 -7.15
N PRO A 305 15.12 -6.32 -7.35
CA PRO A 305 15.69 -5.80 -8.60
C PRO A 305 15.32 -6.66 -9.81
N SER A 306 15.09 -6.08 -10.99
CA SER A 306 15.11 -6.83 -12.26
C SER A 306 16.49 -7.46 -12.48
N ILE A 307 16.61 -8.40 -13.41
CA ILE A 307 17.90 -9.06 -13.65
C ILE A 307 18.97 -8.08 -14.13
N THR A 308 18.61 -7.06 -14.93
CA THR A 308 19.53 -6.00 -15.32
C THR A 308 19.91 -5.11 -14.14
N GLU A 309 18.97 -4.74 -13.27
CA GLU A 309 19.29 -3.98 -12.06
C GLU A 309 20.19 -4.77 -11.09
N LEU A 310 19.93 -6.08 -10.96
CA LEU A 310 20.75 -6.98 -10.15
C LEU A 310 22.15 -7.16 -10.72
N ASN A 311 22.29 -7.16 -12.05
CA ASN A 311 23.59 -7.19 -12.73
C ASN A 311 24.41 -5.93 -12.42
N GLU A 312 23.79 -4.76 -12.43
CA GLU A 312 24.46 -3.51 -12.02
C GLU A 312 24.84 -3.52 -10.54
N LEU A 313 23.98 -4.06 -9.68
CA LEU A 313 24.32 -4.25 -8.26
C LEU A 313 25.50 -5.21 -8.09
N CYS A 314 25.52 -6.32 -8.83
CA CYS A 314 26.64 -7.27 -8.82
C CYS A 314 27.94 -6.57 -9.23
N LYS A 315 27.95 -5.84 -10.36
CA LYS A 315 29.12 -5.09 -10.82
C LYS A 315 29.65 -4.17 -9.73
N TYR A 316 28.75 -3.40 -9.12
CA TYR A 316 29.13 -2.46 -8.08
C TYR A 316 29.68 -3.18 -6.83
N VAL A 317 29.07 -4.28 -6.40
CA VAL A 317 29.54 -5.11 -5.26
C VAL A 317 30.87 -5.81 -5.53
N VAL A 318 31.20 -6.10 -6.78
CA VAL A 318 32.51 -6.65 -7.18
C VAL A 318 33.46 -5.59 -7.71
N GLY A 319 33.14 -4.30 -7.58
CA GLY A 319 34.01 -3.18 -7.93
C GLY A 319 34.28 -3.05 -9.43
N GLN A 320 33.46 -3.71 -10.24
CA GLN A 320 33.39 -3.50 -11.68
C GLN A 320 32.58 -2.23 -11.97
N GLN A 321 32.94 -1.53 -13.04
CA GLN A 321 32.24 -0.34 -13.49
C GLN A 321 30.78 -0.67 -13.89
N SER A 322 29.81 0.00 -13.25
CA SER A 322 28.40 0.01 -13.63
C SER A 322 28.11 1.00 -14.78
N GLY A 323 26.98 0.85 -15.46
CA GLY A 323 26.50 1.79 -16.48
C GLY A 323 26.29 1.17 -17.86
N ASP A 324 27.17 0.24 -18.26
CA ASP A 324 27.04 -0.48 -19.53
C ASP A 324 26.14 -1.71 -19.36
N LEU A 325 24.88 -1.60 -19.81
CA LEU A 325 23.85 -2.62 -19.64
C LEU A 325 24.09 -3.91 -20.44
N GLU A 326 24.94 -3.87 -21.47
CA GLU A 326 25.27 -5.04 -22.28
C GLU A 326 26.37 -5.90 -21.62
N THR A 327 27.18 -5.28 -20.76
CA THR A 327 28.24 -5.98 -20.05
C THR A 327 27.65 -6.77 -18.89
N SER A 328 27.97 -8.06 -18.80
CA SER A 328 27.63 -8.87 -17.62
C SER A 328 28.59 -8.59 -16.46
N CYS A 329 28.12 -8.79 -15.24
CA CYS A 329 28.98 -8.85 -14.07
C CYS A 329 30.04 -9.94 -14.28
N THR A 330 31.30 -9.62 -14.01
CA THR A 330 32.41 -10.57 -13.97
C THR A 330 32.78 -10.74 -12.51
N GLY A 331 32.51 -11.90 -11.94
CA GLY A 331 32.71 -12.12 -10.53
C GLY A 331 34.18 -11.98 -10.09
N ALA A 332 34.37 -11.69 -8.81
CA ALA A 332 35.69 -11.63 -8.20
C ALA A 332 36.20 -13.04 -7.88
N TYR A 333 36.71 -13.76 -8.90
CA TYR A 333 37.35 -15.06 -8.69
C TYR A 333 38.54 -14.92 -7.71
N GLY A 334 38.38 -15.41 -6.48
CA GLY A 334 39.49 -15.63 -5.53
C GLY A 334 39.73 -14.57 -4.45
N VAL A 335 38.98 -13.46 -4.42
CA VAL A 335 38.98 -12.51 -3.29
C VAL A 335 37.55 -12.06 -3.04
N TRP A 336 36.94 -12.56 -1.97
CA TRP A 336 35.55 -12.23 -1.64
C TRP A 336 35.39 -12.05 -0.11
N PRO A 337 34.98 -10.86 0.36
CA PRO A 337 34.85 -9.63 -0.42
C PRO A 337 36.23 -9.18 -0.95
N PRO A 338 36.33 -8.66 -2.19
CA PRO A 338 37.58 -8.12 -2.73
C PRO A 338 38.14 -6.99 -1.85
N ASP A 339 39.43 -7.07 -1.51
CA ASP A 339 40.15 -6.02 -0.80
C ASP A 339 40.18 -4.74 -1.67
N GLY A 340 39.68 -3.62 -1.14
CA GLY A 340 39.72 -2.31 -1.79
C GLY A 340 38.41 -1.79 -2.42
N GLN A 341 37.24 -2.25 -1.98
CA GLN A 341 35.95 -1.89 -2.61
C GLN A 341 35.12 -0.85 -1.85
N ALA A 342 34.17 -0.22 -2.56
CA ALA A 342 33.34 0.93 -2.13
C ALA A 342 32.41 0.68 -0.91
N PHE A 343 32.53 -0.47 -0.25
CA PHE A 343 31.50 -1.09 0.57
C PHE A 343 32.05 -1.80 1.82
N GLN A 344 33.30 -1.54 2.18
CA GLN A 344 34.09 -2.28 3.18
C GLN A 344 33.47 -2.34 4.59
N ASN A 345 32.53 -1.43 4.92
CA ASN A 345 31.92 -1.37 6.25
C ASN A 345 30.41 -1.66 6.26
N GLU A 346 29.79 -1.93 5.11
CA GLU A 346 28.33 -2.10 4.99
C GLU A 346 27.90 -3.37 4.24
N THR A 347 28.81 -4.14 3.63
CA THR A 347 28.37 -5.26 2.79
C THR A 347 28.30 -6.58 3.50
N LEU A 348 27.12 -6.82 4.05
CA LEU A 348 26.68 -8.17 4.35
C LEU A 348 26.10 -8.86 3.12
N PHE A 349 26.66 -8.58 1.93
CA PHE A 349 26.41 -9.36 0.72
C PHE A 349 27.18 -10.68 0.81
N HIS A 350 26.80 -11.54 1.73
CA HIS A 350 27.53 -12.75 2.11
C HIS A 350 26.99 -14.04 1.47
N TRP A 351 26.06 -13.92 0.55
CA TRP A 351 25.56 -15.07 -0.18
C TRP A 351 26.13 -15.11 -1.57
N ASN A 352 26.33 -16.33 -2.07
CA ASN A 352 26.86 -16.51 -3.42
C ASN A 352 25.85 -16.02 -4.46
N SER A 353 24.55 -16.16 -4.21
CA SER A 353 23.47 -15.93 -5.19
C SER A 353 22.37 -15.03 -4.65
N TYR A 354 21.87 -14.13 -5.51
CA TYR A 354 20.78 -13.21 -5.20
C TYR A 354 19.61 -13.33 -6.19
N TYR A 355 18.39 -13.19 -5.66
CA TYR A 355 17.17 -13.10 -6.46
C TYR A 355 17.06 -11.79 -7.23
N SER A 356 16.62 -11.92 -8.48
CA SER A 356 15.96 -10.85 -9.20
C SER A 356 14.44 -11.04 -9.18
N SER A 357 13.67 -10.01 -9.55
CA SER A 357 12.24 -10.07 -9.82
C SER A 357 11.91 -10.53 -11.25
N THR A 358 12.92 -10.91 -12.04
CA THR A 358 12.72 -11.43 -13.39
C THR A 358 12.41 -12.92 -13.33
N GLU A 359 11.26 -13.29 -13.85
CA GLU A 359 10.88 -14.68 -14.10
C GLU A 359 11.69 -15.25 -15.27
N SER A 360 11.93 -16.55 -15.23
CA SER A 360 12.60 -17.27 -16.30
C SER A 360 11.62 -17.83 -17.31
N ASP A 361 12.02 -17.79 -18.59
CA ASP A 361 11.33 -18.48 -19.68
C ASP A 361 11.46 -20.02 -19.62
N LEU A 362 12.32 -20.56 -18.73
CA LEU A 362 12.47 -22.01 -18.51
C LEU A 362 11.40 -22.60 -17.59
N SER A 363 10.28 -21.91 -17.37
CA SER A 363 9.16 -22.46 -16.63
C SER A 363 8.51 -23.60 -17.41
N THR A 364 8.61 -24.83 -16.88
CA THR A 364 7.87 -25.98 -17.39
C THR A 364 6.58 -26.14 -16.59
N SER A 365 5.69 -27.06 -16.99
CA SER A 365 4.46 -27.34 -16.24
C SER A 365 4.68 -27.70 -14.77
N ASP A 366 5.88 -28.19 -14.43
CA ASP A 366 6.17 -28.81 -13.13
C ASP A 366 7.24 -28.04 -12.33
N SER A 367 7.84 -26.98 -12.89
CA SER A 367 8.91 -26.22 -12.24
C SER A 367 9.01 -24.81 -12.78
N PHE A 368 8.80 -23.84 -11.88
CA PHE A 368 8.85 -22.42 -12.20
C PHE A 368 10.14 -21.81 -11.69
N HIS A 369 10.77 -21.00 -12.54
CA HIS A 369 12.09 -20.47 -12.31
C HIS A 369 12.09 -18.94 -12.30
N THR A 370 13.05 -18.37 -11.57
CA THR A 370 13.39 -16.95 -11.56
C THR A 370 14.87 -16.80 -11.92
N LYS A 371 15.23 -15.66 -12.48
CA LYS A 371 16.62 -15.32 -12.78
C LYS A 371 17.35 -14.91 -11.49
N ILE A 372 18.53 -15.47 -11.31
CA ILE A 372 19.43 -15.23 -10.19
C ILE A 372 20.84 -14.93 -10.70
N ILE A 373 21.61 -14.15 -9.94
CA ILE A 373 23.03 -13.85 -10.26
C ILE A 373 23.91 -14.34 -9.12
N TYR A 374 25.00 -15.01 -9.47
CA TYR A 374 26.03 -15.45 -8.55
C TYR A 374 27.02 -14.30 -8.43
N PHE A 375 27.03 -13.57 -7.31
CA PHE A 375 27.91 -12.41 -7.16
C PHE A 375 29.40 -12.81 -7.16
N VAL A 376 29.72 -14.06 -6.80
CA VAL A 376 31.11 -14.56 -6.79
C VAL A 376 31.66 -14.79 -8.20
N SER A 377 30.84 -15.29 -9.13
CA SER A 377 31.28 -15.61 -10.51
C SER A 377 30.77 -14.63 -11.57
N GLY A 378 29.73 -13.85 -11.23
CA GLY A 378 29.01 -12.96 -12.14
C GLY A 378 27.97 -13.66 -13.01
N ASP A 379 27.86 -14.99 -12.91
CA ASP A 379 27.00 -15.78 -13.79
C ASP A 379 25.51 -15.58 -13.48
N GLY A 380 24.71 -15.41 -14.52
CA GLY A 380 23.24 -15.44 -14.46
C GLY A 380 22.70 -16.85 -14.75
N PHE A 381 21.69 -17.29 -14.01
CA PHE A 381 21.12 -18.64 -14.12
C PHE A 381 19.65 -18.65 -13.69
N ASP A 382 19.02 -19.79 -13.97
CA ASP A 382 17.61 -20.05 -13.67
C ASP A 382 17.50 -20.86 -12.37
N GLY A 383 16.92 -20.25 -11.34
CA GLY A 383 16.70 -20.88 -10.05
C GLY A 383 15.23 -21.15 -9.78
N LEU A 384 14.92 -22.26 -9.12
CA LEU A 384 13.54 -22.57 -8.73
C LEU A 384 12.98 -21.49 -7.80
N LYS A 385 11.75 -21.06 -8.05
CA LYS A 385 11.02 -20.12 -7.16
C LYS A 385 10.91 -20.65 -5.73
N SER A 386 10.89 -21.98 -5.57
CA SER A 386 10.81 -22.68 -4.30
C SER A 386 12.14 -22.79 -3.55
N ASN A 387 13.29 -22.55 -4.19
CA ASN A 387 14.59 -22.74 -3.57
C ASN A 387 15.01 -21.48 -2.82
N PRO A 388 15.12 -21.49 -1.48
CA PRO A 388 15.46 -20.30 -0.72
C PRO A 388 16.77 -19.68 -1.22
N THR A 389 16.74 -18.39 -1.56
CA THR A 389 17.89 -17.62 -2.06
C THR A 389 17.92 -16.25 -1.39
N ALA A 390 19.12 -15.67 -1.25
CA ALA A 390 19.27 -14.34 -0.69
C ALA A 390 18.70 -13.26 -1.62
N PHE A 391 18.40 -12.10 -1.06
CA PHE A 391 17.94 -10.95 -1.83
C PHE A 391 18.23 -9.66 -1.07
N ARG A 392 18.39 -8.57 -1.80
CA ARG A 392 18.46 -7.23 -1.23
C ARG A 392 17.49 -6.31 -1.96
N PRO A 393 16.59 -5.62 -1.24
CA PRO A 393 15.72 -4.63 -1.86
C PRO A 393 16.55 -3.48 -2.44
N ILE A 394 16.12 -2.97 -3.57
CA ILE A 394 16.64 -1.75 -4.17
C ILE A 394 15.51 -0.75 -4.38
N ARG A 395 15.85 0.50 -4.67
CA ARG A 395 14.91 1.52 -5.14
C ARG A 395 15.51 2.33 -6.28
N SER A 396 14.64 2.95 -7.06
CA SER A 396 15.01 3.85 -8.16
C SER A 396 14.45 5.25 -7.92
N PHE A 397 15.23 6.29 -8.23
CA PHE A 397 14.78 7.67 -8.05
C PHE A 397 15.40 8.65 -9.04
#